data_AF-A0A3M2QL72-F1
#
_entry.id   AF-A0A3M2QL72-F1
#
_cell.length_a   1.000
_cell.length_b   1.000
_cell.length_c   1.000
_cell.angle_alpha   90.00
_cell.angle_beta   90.00
_cell.angle_gamma   90.00
#
_symmetry.space_group_name_H-M   'P 1'
#
loop_
_entity.id
_entity.type
_entity.pdbx_description
1 polymer ?
#
loop_
_entity_poly.entity_id
_entity_poly.type
_entity_poly.pdbx_seq_one_letter_code
_entity_poly.pdbx_strand_id
1 'polypeptide(L)'
;HLTSELDSETGELTMSLYFPSLPVGAVGGGTGYRMQKEALGMLRCGADGPGDKAELAGIIAAFALALDVSTSSAISNDTFTASHMRLAHAC
;
A
#
# COMPACT_ATOMS: atom_id res chain seq x y z
N HIS A 1 -4.42 -11.50 -3.49
CA HIS A 1 -3.97 -12.16 -4.72
C HIS A 1 -3.72 -11.10 -5.76
N LEU A 2 -2.49 -11.03 -6.30
CA LEU A 2 -2.11 -10.10 -7.35
C LEU A 2 -2.28 -10.77 -8.72
N THR A 3 -2.94 -10.10 -9.65
CA THR A 3 -3.07 -10.51 -11.04
C THR A 3 -2.52 -9.40 -11.93
N SER A 4 -1.80 -9.77 -12.99
CA SER A 4 -1.25 -8.82 -13.96
C SER A 4 -1.63 -9.26 -15.37
N GLU A 5 -2.13 -8.32 -16.17
CA GLU A 5 -2.60 -8.55 -17.55
C GLU A 5 -1.94 -7.51 -18.46
N LEU A 6 -1.30 -7.98 -19.54
CA LEU A 6 -0.68 -7.14 -20.56
C LEU A 6 -1.51 -7.19 -21.83
N ASP A 7 -1.97 -6.03 -22.28
CA ASP A 7 -2.54 -5.88 -23.61
C ASP A 7 -1.40 -5.86 -24.65
N SER A 8 -1.38 -6.85 -25.54
CA SER A 8 -0.32 -6.98 -26.55
C SER A 8 -0.43 -6.00 -27.72
N GLU A 9 -1.60 -5.38 -27.91
CA GLU A 9 -1.84 -4.40 -28.97
C GLU A 9 -1.48 -2.99 -28.51
N THR A 10 -1.88 -2.62 -27.29
CA THR A 10 -1.64 -1.27 -26.73
C THR A 10 -0.35 -1.19 -25.90
N GLY A 11 0.11 -2.32 -25.36
CA GLY A 11 1.21 -2.37 -24.40
C GLY A 11 0.84 -1.94 -22.98
N GLU A 12 -0.46 -1.75 -22.68
CA GLU A 12 -0.92 -1.38 -21.35
C GLU A 12 -0.82 -2.56 -20.36
N LEU A 13 -0.19 -2.31 -19.21
CA LEU A 13 -0.11 -3.28 -18.11
C LEU A 13 -1.13 -2.92 -17.03
N THR A 14 -2.11 -3.80 -16.83
CA THR A 14 -3.08 -3.69 -15.74
C THR A 14 -2.69 -4.64 -14.61
N MET A 15 -2.52 -4.10 -13.40
CA MET A 15 -2.26 -4.88 -12.19
C MET A 15 -3.41 -4.72 -11.20
N SER A 16 -3.93 -5.83 -10.69
CA SER A 16 -5.07 -5.88 -9.77
C SER A 16 -4.73 -6.68 -8.52
N LEU A 17 -4.99 -6.11 -7.35
CA LEU A 17 -4.78 -6.77 -6.06
C LEU A 17 -6.11 -7.03 -5.36
N TYR A 18 -6.41 -8.30 -5.10
CA TYR A 18 -7.64 -8.72 -4.43
C TYR A 18 -7.38 -9.12 -2.98
N PHE A 19 -8.15 -8.53 -2.06
CA PHE A 19 -8.21 -8.88 -0.65
C PHE A 19 -9.54 -9.59 -0.35
N PRO A 20 -9.56 -10.91 -0.08
CA PRO A 20 -10.79 -11.62 0.29
C PRO A 20 -11.32 -11.17 1.67
N SER A 21 -10.44 -10.67 2.53
CA SER A 21 -10.80 -9.97 3.76
C SER A 21 -9.72 -8.94 4.11
N LEU A 22 -10.14 -7.81 4.68
CA LEU A 22 -9.24 -6.77 5.19
C LEU A 22 -9.83 -6.15 6.46
N PRO A 23 -9.68 -6.80 7.62
CA PRO A 23 -10.21 -6.28 8.89
C PRO A 23 -9.44 -5.02 9.30
N VAL A 24 -10.10 -3.87 9.25
CA VAL A 24 -9.51 -2.57 9.62
C VAL A 24 -10.50 -1.73 10.41
N GLY A 25 -9.97 -0.83 11.23
CA GLY A 25 -10.75 0.12 12.01
C GLY A 25 -10.01 1.44 12.13
N ALA A 26 -10.76 2.54 12.05
CA ALA A 26 -10.25 3.91 12.19
C ALA A 26 -10.55 4.52 13.58
N VAL A 27 -11.33 3.81 14.41
CA VAL A 27 -11.72 4.22 15.78
C VAL A 27 -11.76 2.99 16.70
N GLY A 28 -11.42 3.18 17.97
CA GLY A 28 -11.42 2.14 19.01
C GLY A 28 -10.11 1.37 19.11
N GLY A 29 -9.95 0.62 20.21
CA GLY A 29 -8.73 -0.15 20.49
C GLY A 29 -7.46 0.69 20.43
N GLY A 30 -6.45 0.21 19.71
CA GLY A 30 -5.16 0.88 19.58
C GLY A 30 -5.15 2.18 18.76
N THR A 31 -6.25 2.53 18.08
CA THR A 31 -6.33 3.79 17.30
C THR A 31 -6.32 5.04 18.17
N GLY A 32 -6.62 4.90 19.48
CA GLY A 32 -6.59 6.00 20.44
C GLY A 32 -5.19 6.34 20.96
N TYR A 33 -4.19 5.49 20.72
CA TYR A 33 -2.81 5.77 21.11
C TYR A 33 -2.25 6.93 20.29
N ARG A 34 -1.45 7.79 20.94
CA ARG A 34 -0.99 9.06 20.39
C ARG A 34 -0.41 8.94 18.98
N MET A 35 0.55 8.04 18.78
CA MET A 35 1.23 7.87 17.48
C MET A 35 0.27 7.35 16.39
N GLN A 36 -0.59 6.39 16.72
CA GLN A 36 -1.58 5.82 15.81
C GLN A 36 -2.63 6.86 15.41
N LYS A 37 -3.06 7.70 16.36
CA LYS A 37 -3.99 8.80 16.12
C LYS A 37 -3.39 9.87 15.22
N GLU A 38 -2.14 10.27 15.46
CA GLU A 38 -1.39 11.19 14.59
C GLU A 38 -1.24 10.61 13.17
N ALA A 39 -0.91 9.32 13.05
CA ALA A 39 -0.79 8.63 11.75
C ALA A 39 -2.10 8.55 10.98
N LEU A 40 -3.21 8.21 11.65
CA LEU A 40 -4.54 8.22 11.06
C LEU A 40 -4.94 9.64 10.63
N GLY A 41 -4.59 10.66 11.42
CA GLY A 41 -4.77 12.06 11.05
C GLY A 41 -4.04 12.46 9.77
N MET A 42 -2.79 12.01 9.58
CA MET A 42 -2.03 12.24 8.33
C MET A 42 -2.71 11.62 7.11
N LEU A 43 -3.33 10.46 7.29
CA LEU A 43 -4.10 9.77 6.25
C LEU A 43 -5.51 10.33 6.07
N ARG A 44 -5.90 11.35 6.87
CA ARG A 44 -7.27 11.87 6.95
C ARG A 44 -8.23 10.70 7.19
N CYS A 45 -8.03 10.00 8.29
CA CYS A 45 -8.88 8.89 8.72
C CYS A 45 -9.05 8.98 10.24
N GLY A 46 -10.19 8.49 10.75
CA GLY A 46 -10.41 8.31 12.19
C GLY A 46 -11.22 9.42 12.87
N ALA A 47 -11.30 9.35 14.20
CA ALA A 47 -12.31 10.10 14.98
C ALA A 47 -12.27 11.62 14.83
N ASP A 48 -11.09 12.19 14.53
CA ASP A 48 -10.88 13.64 14.44
C ASP A 48 -10.65 14.11 12.98
N GLY A 49 -10.77 13.22 11.99
CA GLY A 49 -10.53 13.51 10.57
C GLY A 49 -11.75 13.18 9.71
N PRO A 50 -11.89 13.78 8.52
CA PRO A 50 -12.84 13.29 7.52
C PRO A 50 -12.36 11.93 7.04
N GLY A 51 -13.21 10.91 6.98
CA GLY A 51 -12.87 9.60 6.45
C GLY A 51 -13.15 8.44 7.42
N ASP A 52 -13.63 7.33 6.88
CA ASP A 52 -14.07 6.17 7.66
C ASP A 52 -13.15 4.94 7.48
N LYS A 53 -13.57 3.79 8.02
CA LYS A 53 -12.82 2.52 7.88
C LYS A 53 -12.66 2.08 6.42
N ALA A 54 -13.59 2.43 5.52
CA ALA A 54 -13.53 2.03 4.12
C ALA A 54 -12.49 2.86 3.36
N GLU A 55 -12.36 4.15 3.68
CA GLU A 55 -11.29 4.99 3.14
C GLU A 55 -9.91 4.48 3.56
N LEU A 56 -9.73 4.16 4.86
CA LEU A 56 -8.50 3.54 5.34
C LEU A 56 -8.21 2.20 4.62
N ALA A 57 -9.23 1.36 4.42
CA ALA A 57 -9.08 0.11 3.67
C ALA A 57 -8.63 0.36 2.22
N GLY A 58 -9.21 1.37 1.56
CA GLY A 58 -8.83 1.76 0.20
C GLY A 58 -7.39 2.25 0.11
N ILE A 59 -6.96 3.09 1.07
CA ILE A 59 -5.57 3.54 1.17
C ILE A 59 -4.62 2.35 1.33
N ILE A 60 -4.92 1.43 2.28
CA ILE A 60 -4.10 0.23 2.50
C ILE A 60 -4.01 -0.60 1.22
N ALA A 61 -5.12 -0.84 0.53
CA ALA A 61 -5.14 -1.62 -0.70
C ALA A 61 -4.34 -0.94 -1.83
N ALA A 62 -4.46 0.38 -1.97
CA ALA A 62 -3.73 1.15 -2.98
C ALA A 62 -2.21 1.13 -2.73
N PHE A 63 -1.79 1.33 -1.47
CA PHE A 63 -0.38 1.27 -1.10
C PHE A 63 0.20 -0.14 -1.26
N ALA A 64 -0.58 -1.18 -0.94
CA ALA A 64 -0.16 -2.56 -1.17
C ALA A 64 0.03 -2.86 -2.67
N LEU A 65 -0.90 -2.44 -3.53
CA LEU A 65 -0.76 -2.57 -4.98
C LEU A 65 0.46 -1.79 -5.51
N ALA A 66 0.67 -0.57 -5.03
CA ALA A 66 1.84 0.24 -5.40
C ALA A 66 3.17 -0.43 -5.00
N LEU A 67 3.21 -1.07 -3.82
CA LEU A 67 4.37 -1.84 -3.37
C LEU A 67 4.65 -3.03 -4.30
N ASP A 68 3.60 -3.77 -4.70
CA ASP A 68 3.72 -4.90 -5.62
C ASP A 68 4.19 -4.45 -7.02
N VAL A 69 3.66 -3.34 -7.55
CA VAL A 69 4.11 -2.74 -8.81
C VAL A 69 5.59 -2.36 -8.75
N SER A 70 6.00 -1.68 -7.68
CA SER A 70 7.38 -1.24 -7.47
C SER A 70 8.34 -2.42 -7.35
N THR A 71 7.96 -3.43 -6.57
CA THR A 71 8.77 -4.64 -6.35
C THR A 71 8.90 -5.43 -7.64
N SER A 72 7.80 -5.65 -8.36
CA SER A 72 7.79 -6.37 -9.65
C SER A 72 8.69 -5.65 -10.66
N SER A 73 8.59 -4.32 -10.75
CA SER A 73 9.44 -3.51 -11.63
C SER A 73 10.92 -3.60 -11.27
N ALA A 74 11.25 -3.58 -9.97
CA ALA A 74 12.63 -3.69 -9.50
C ALA A 74 13.23 -5.07 -9.78
N ILE A 75 12.43 -6.14 -9.69
CA ILE A 75 12.83 -7.50 -10.03
C ILE A 75 13.01 -7.62 -11.55
N SER A 76 12.03 -7.18 -12.35
CA SER A 76 12.09 -7.26 -13.82
C SER A 76 13.27 -6.50 -14.42
N ASN A 77 13.78 -5.47 -13.73
CA ASN A 77 14.92 -4.67 -14.17
C ASN A 77 16.22 -5.00 -13.40
N ASP A 78 16.29 -6.10 -12.65
CA ASP A 78 17.48 -6.54 -11.87
C ASP A 78 18.04 -5.50 -10.88
N THR A 79 17.20 -4.59 -10.39
CA THR A 79 17.59 -3.50 -9.48
C THR A 79 17.20 -3.72 -8.03
N PHE A 80 16.45 -4.79 -7.73
CA PHE A 80 15.97 -5.10 -6.39
C PHE A 80 17.11 -5.19 -5.36
N THR A 81 18.11 -6.04 -5.61
CA THR A 81 19.26 -6.24 -4.70
C THR A 81 20.12 -4.98 -4.56
N ALA A 82 20.41 -4.31 -5.67
CA ALA A 82 21.22 -3.09 -5.67
C ALA A 82 20.56 -1.96 -4.84
N SER A 83 19.23 -1.84 -4.92
CA SER A 83 18.47 -0.86 -4.13
C SER A 83 18.54 -1.15 -2.63
N HIS A 84 18.45 -2.42 -2.23
CA HIS A 84 18.58 -2.82 -0.82
C HIS A 84 19.99 -2.58 -0.28
N MET A 85 21.02 -2.94 -1.05
CA MET A 85 22.42 -2.67 -0.67
C MET A 85 22.65 -1.18 -0.45
N ARG A 86 22.09 -0.32 -1.32
CA ARG A 86 22.28 1.13 -1.26
C ARG A 86 21.42 1.83 -0.20
N LEU A 87 20.20 1.36 0.07
CA LEU A 87 19.23 2.12 0.87
C LEU A 87 18.84 1.44 2.18
N ALA A 88 18.82 0.11 2.24
CA ALA A 88 18.51 -0.64 3.46
C ALA A 88 19.75 -0.89 4.33
N HIS A 89 20.94 -0.85 3.73
CA HIS A 89 22.22 -1.06 4.39
C HIS A 89 23.20 0.11 4.26
N ALA A 90 22.74 1.28 3.77
CA ALA A 90 23.55 2.49 3.86
C ALA A 90 23.68 2.92 5.33
N CYS A 91 24.89 2.78 5.87
CA CYS A 91 25.41 3.66 6.91
C CYS A 91 25.92 4.96 6.26
#